data_AF-A0A381PKU4-F1
#
_entry.id   AF-A0A381PKU4-F1
#
_cell.length_a   1.000
_cell.length_b   1.000
_cell.length_c   1.000
_cell.angle_alpha   90.00
_cell.angle_beta   90.00
_cell.angle_gamma   90.00
#
_symmetry.space_group_name_H-M   'P 1'
#
loop_
_entity.id
_entity.type
_entity.pdbx_description
1 polymer ?
#
loop_
_entity_poly.entity_id
_entity_poly.type
_entity_poly.pdbx_seq_one_letter_code
_entity_poly.pdbx_strand_id
1 'polypeptide(L)'
;MLQNSGLGNTVNPITSLLQNFEIPVLILVTLRGDPASDPDEPQHRLMGQITCNLLDLMGISWSWFPTENSEIPATLETIASSVINNGKSYALVVKKNSVKPYPIEKEPVKSLGTPDLIQKEKDIDSPYRREEVLRAIVENSREDDLIIATTGYAGRELYAIADNSNHFYMVGSMGCAVSIGLGLAKSKPNMRVIVIDGDGALLMRLGAMTSVGHENPDNLIHILLDNGEYESTGAQKTVSDTVQFCEMAIAAGYPRVSTLNSLKEIRKHLLPQKQRLSFLNVPIQSGTIDNLPRQVITPPQVASRFKKHIQGIE
;
A
#
# COMPACT_ATOMS: atom_id res chain seq x y z
N MET A 1 -6.26 9.72 9.44
CA MET A 1 -5.84 10.90 10.24
C MET A 1 -4.34 10.91 10.34
N LEU A 2 -3.72 12.07 10.24
CA LEU A 2 -2.27 12.25 10.31
C LEU A 2 -1.96 13.64 10.89
N GLN A 3 -0.76 13.82 11.44
CA GLN A 3 -0.22 15.15 11.72
C GLN A 3 0.30 15.78 10.42
N ASN A 4 0.35 17.10 10.30
CA ASN A 4 0.87 17.79 9.12
C ASN A 4 2.30 17.38 8.72
N SER A 5 3.15 16.92 9.63
CA SER A 5 4.43 16.28 9.25
C SER A 5 4.22 14.98 8.45
N GLY A 6 3.23 14.18 8.81
CA GLY A 6 2.76 13.03 8.05
C GLY A 6 2.19 13.42 6.69
N LEU A 7 1.62 14.62 6.54
CA LEU A 7 1.12 15.10 5.25
C LEU A 7 2.26 15.15 4.24
N GLY A 8 3.44 15.62 4.65
CA GLY A 8 4.66 15.61 3.84
C GLY A 8 5.04 14.21 3.35
N ASN A 9 5.00 13.20 4.24
CA ASN A 9 5.25 11.81 3.87
C ASN A 9 4.16 11.22 2.94
N THR A 10 2.96 11.80 2.95
CA THR A 10 1.84 11.37 2.12
C THR A 10 1.71 12.13 0.80
N VAL A 11 2.58 13.09 0.49
CA VAL A 11 2.53 13.80 -0.82
C VAL A 11 2.55 12.79 -1.96
N ASN A 12 3.47 11.83 -1.92
CA ASN A 12 3.59 10.81 -2.96
C ASN A 12 2.33 9.92 -3.11
N PRO A 13 1.77 9.27 -2.06
CA PRO A 13 0.53 8.51 -2.19
C PRO A 13 -0.69 9.37 -2.54
N ILE A 14 -0.77 10.63 -2.08
CA ILE A 14 -1.87 11.52 -2.46
C ILE A 14 -1.82 11.83 -3.96
N THR A 15 -0.68 12.28 -4.47
CA THR A 15 -0.59 12.77 -5.85
C THR A 15 -0.53 11.66 -6.89
N SER A 16 0.08 10.51 -6.57
CA SER A 16 0.34 9.45 -7.55
C SER A 16 -0.54 8.19 -7.39
N LEU A 17 -1.26 8.06 -6.27
CA LEU A 17 -2.30 7.05 -6.07
C LEU A 17 -3.68 7.67 -5.97
N LEU A 18 -3.98 8.47 -4.93
CA LEU A 18 -5.35 8.92 -4.69
C LEU A 18 -5.89 9.83 -5.80
N GLN A 19 -5.15 10.86 -6.19
CA GLN A 19 -5.53 11.76 -7.27
C GLN A 19 -5.48 11.05 -8.62
N ASN A 20 -4.41 10.30 -8.87
CA ASN A 20 -4.18 9.65 -10.16
C ASN A 20 -5.20 8.54 -10.47
N PHE A 21 -5.61 7.76 -9.47
CA PHE A 21 -6.63 6.70 -9.61
C PHE A 21 -8.05 7.18 -9.27
N GLU A 22 -8.22 8.45 -8.89
CA GLU A 22 -9.50 9.00 -8.42
C GLU A 22 -10.13 8.15 -7.30
N ILE A 23 -9.32 7.77 -6.31
CA ILE A 23 -9.76 7.03 -5.12
C ILE A 23 -10.01 8.06 -4.00
N PRO A 24 -11.27 8.44 -3.73
CA PRO A 24 -11.56 9.51 -2.79
C PRO A 24 -11.40 9.03 -1.35
N VAL A 25 -10.72 9.84 -0.54
CA VAL A 25 -10.62 9.65 0.91
C VAL A 25 -10.86 10.95 1.67
N LEU A 26 -11.35 10.83 2.90
CA LEU A 26 -11.35 11.93 3.86
C LEU A 26 -10.00 11.95 4.60
N ILE A 27 -9.30 13.09 4.55
CA ILE A 27 -8.01 13.28 5.21
C ILE A 27 -8.16 14.22 6.40
N LEU A 28 -7.95 13.72 7.62
CA LEU A 28 -7.85 14.57 8.80
C LEU A 28 -6.38 14.92 9.05
N VAL A 29 -6.03 16.20 9.01
CA VAL A 29 -4.67 16.72 9.20
C VAL A 29 -4.61 17.53 10.49
N THR A 30 -3.95 17.02 11.54
CA THR A 30 -3.71 17.81 12.74
C THR A 30 -2.57 18.81 12.51
N LEU A 31 -2.81 20.07 12.90
CA LEU A 31 -1.89 21.17 12.66
C LEU A 31 -0.97 21.39 13.87
N ARG A 32 0.34 21.23 13.65
CA ARG A 32 1.40 21.73 14.55
C ARG A 32 2.07 22.94 13.92
N GLY A 33 2.55 23.87 14.76
CA GLY A 33 3.19 25.10 14.31
C GLY A 33 2.23 26.10 13.65
N ASP A 34 0.96 26.16 14.07
CA ASP A 34 -0.01 27.16 13.56
C ASP A 34 0.54 28.59 13.75
N PRO A 35 0.79 29.36 12.68
CA PRO A 35 1.31 30.73 12.78
C PRO A 35 0.41 31.70 13.54
N ALA A 36 -0.89 31.37 13.69
CA ALA A 36 -1.86 32.17 14.42
C ALA A 36 -1.99 31.77 15.91
N SER A 37 -1.20 30.81 16.40
CA SER A 37 -1.21 30.32 17.78
C SER A 37 0.10 30.64 18.51
N ASP A 38 0.13 30.34 19.82
CA ASP A 38 1.36 30.43 20.62
C ASP A 38 2.51 29.63 19.98
N PRO A 39 3.77 30.07 20.16
CA PRO A 39 4.93 29.38 19.63
C PRO A 39 4.97 27.89 19.99
N ASP A 40 5.13 27.06 18.96
CA ASP A 40 5.36 25.61 19.04
C ASP A 40 6.86 25.32 18.89
N GLU A 41 7.24 24.05 19.00
CA GLU A 41 8.60 23.58 18.80
C GLU A 41 9.15 24.00 17.42
N PRO A 42 10.44 24.39 17.32
CA PRO A 42 11.00 25.00 16.11
C PRO A 42 10.81 24.19 14.82
N GLN A 43 10.87 22.86 14.90
CA GLN A 43 10.70 21.97 13.75
C GLN A 43 9.29 22.01 13.13
N HIS A 44 8.28 22.47 13.86
CA HIS A 44 6.90 22.54 13.37
C HIS A 44 6.62 23.82 12.57
N ARG A 45 7.44 24.87 12.74
CA ARG A 45 7.16 26.23 12.23
C ARG A 45 6.88 26.25 10.72
N LEU A 46 7.79 25.70 9.92
CA LEU A 46 7.63 25.73 8.46
C LEU A 46 6.45 24.85 8.03
N MET A 47 6.33 23.64 8.58
CA MET A 47 5.23 22.74 8.24
C MET A 47 3.87 23.35 8.57
N GLY A 48 3.73 24.00 9.72
CA GLY A 48 2.50 24.70 10.10
C GLY A 48 2.14 25.83 9.14
N GLN A 49 3.13 26.63 8.73
CA GLN A 49 2.95 27.70 7.74
C GLN A 49 2.50 27.19 6.37
N ILE A 50 3.08 26.10 5.87
CA ILE A 50 2.84 25.64 4.49
C ILE A 50 1.76 24.56 4.36
N THR A 51 1.15 24.09 5.46
CA THR A 51 0.24 22.92 5.45
C THR A 51 -0.91 23.12 4.45
N CYS A 52 -1.57 24.27 4.47
CA CYS A 52 -2.68 24.57 3.58
C CYS A 52 -2.21 24.76 2.13
N ASN A 53 -1.09 25.45 1.92
CA ASN A 53 -0.48 25.60 0.59
C ASN A 53 -0.11 24.24 -0.04
N LEU A 54 0.32 23.26 0.77
CA LEU A 54 0.59 21.91 0.28
C LEU A 54 -0.70 21.21 -0.17
N LEU A 55 -1.81 21.37 0.56
CA LEU A 55 -3.11 20.82 0.15
C LEU A 55 -3.57 21.46 -1.18
N ASP A 56 -3.45 22.78 -1.30
CA ASP A 56 -3.77 23.52 -2.52
C ASP A 56 -2.91 23.04 -3.70
N LEU A 57 -1.60 22.91 -3.50
CA LEU A 57 -0.66 22.46 -4.53
C LEU A 57 -0.93 21.01 -4.99
N MET A 58 -1.38 20.16 -4.07
CA MET A 58 -1.81 18.78 -4.38
C MET A 58 -3.22 18.70 -4.97
N GLY A 59 -3.92 19.83 -5.14
CA GLY A 59 -5.28 19.88 -5.66
C GLY A 59 -6.32 19.23 -4.74
N ILE A 60 -6.09 19.23 -3.42
CA ILE A 60 -7.00 18.68 -2.42
C ILE A 60 -7.84 19.82 -1.85
N SER A 61 -9.16 19.77 -2.07
CA SER A 61 -10.09 20.69 -1.40
C SER A 61 -10.05 20.46 0.11
N TRP A 62 -10.08 21.55 0.87
CA TRP A 62 -9.97 21.47 2.32
C TRP A 62 -10.72 22.59 3.04
N SER A 63 -11.03 22.36 4.30
CA SER A 63 -11.54 23.37 5.22
C SER A 63 -10.97 23.16 6.63
N TRP A 64 -11.16 24.14 7.50
CA TRP A 64 -10.90 23.96 8.92
C TRP A 64 -11.86 22.91 9.50
N PHE A 65 -11.36 22.14 10.45
CA PHE A 65 -12.20 21.25 11.26
C PHE A 65 -13.13 22.10 12.14
N PRO A 66 -14.43 21.76 12.24
CA PRO A 66 -15.41 22.54 13.00
C PRO A 66 -15.04 22.63 14.48
N THR A 67 -15.26 23.80 15.07
CA THR A 67 -15.00 24.04 16.51
C THR A 67 -16.26 24.04 17.34
N GLU A 68 -17.43 24.18 16.71
CA GLU A 68 -18.75 24.14 17.32
C GLU A 68 -19.51 22.91 16.83
N ASN A 69 -20.27 22.24 17.72
CA ASN A 69 -21.05 21.06 17.33
C ASN A 69 -22.12 21.36 16.28
N SER A 70 -22.61 22.61 16.22
CA SER A 70 -23.59 23.07 15.24
C SER A 70 -23.05 23.11 13.80
N GLU A 71 -21.73 23.16 13.61
CA GLU A 71 -21.07 23.22 12.28
C GLU A 71 -20.84 21.83 11.67
N ILE A 72 -20.94 20.77 12.49
CA ILE A 72 -20.65 19.39 12.07
C ILE A 72 -21.57 18.94 10.92
N PRO A 73 -22.92 19.12 10.96
CA PRO A 73 -23.79 18.67 9.87
C PRO A 73 -23.43 19.26 8.51
N ALA A 74 -23.23 20.59 8.43
CA ALA A 74 -22.85 21.26 7.19
C ALA A 74 -21.46 20.81 6.67
N THR A 75 -20.53 20.56 7.60
CA THR A 75 -19.20 20.01 7.26
C THR A 75 -19.33 18.61 6.65
N LEU A 76 -20.15 17.74 7.24
CA LEU A 76 -20.40 16.39 6.73
C LEU A 76 -21.08 16.40 5.35
N GLU A 77 -22.02 17.32 5.11
CA GLU A 77 -22.65 17.51 3.80
C GLU A 77 -21.63 17.91 2.72
N THR A 78 -20.70 18.80 3.06
CA THR A 78 -19.61 19.21 2.17
C THR A 78 -18.70 18.03 1.84
N ILE A 79 -18.33 17.24 2.85
CA ILE A 79 -17.49 16.04 2.68
C ILE A 79 -18.21 15.00 1.83
N ALA A 80 -19.48 14.72 2.11
CA ALA A 80 -20.29 13.79 1.34
C ALA A 80 -20.36 14.24 -0.13
N SER A 81 -20.60 15.52 -0.37
CA SER A 81 -20.64 16.07 -1.73
C SER A 81 -19.30 15.93 -2.47
N SER A 82 -18.17 16.13 -1.80
CA SER A 82 -16.84 15.96 -2.44
C SER A 82 -16.46 14.49 -2.62
N VAL A 83 -16.43 13.72 -1.53
CA VAL A 83 -15.86 12.36 -1.48
C VAL A 83 -16.81 11.34 -2.08
N ILE A 84 -18.11 11.42 -1.74
CA ILE A 84 -19.10 10.43 -2.15
C ILE A 84 -19.64 10.74 -3.54
N ASN A 85 -20.01 12.01 -3.79
CA ASN A 85 -20.70 12.36 -5.05
C ASN A 85 -19.75 12.72 -6.19
N ASN A 86 -18.63 13.39 -5.89
CA ASN A 86 -17.71 13.89 -6.92
C ASN A 86 -16.43 13.07 -7.07
N GLY A 87 -16.22 12.04 -6.25
CA GLY A 87 -15.02 11.18 -6.33
C GLY A 87 -13.72 11.90 -5.97
N LYS A 88 -13.78 13.02 -5.24
CA LYS A 88 -12.60 13.83 -4.89
C LYS A 88 -12.29 13.77 -3.41
N SER A 89 -11.04 13.47 -3.09
CA SER A 89 -10.52 13.53 -1.73
C SER A 89 -10.71 14.91 -1.11
N TYR A 90 -11.00 14.96 0.18
CA TYR A 90 -11.23 16.20 0.92
C TYR A 90 -10.46 16.17 2.23
N ALA A 91 -9.87 17.30 2.63
CA ALA A 91 -9.13 17.40 3.88
C ALA A 91 -9.81 18.31 4.92
N LEU A 92 -9.74 17.92 6.19
CA LEU A 92 -10.02 18.82 7.31
C LEU A 92 -8.71 19.10 8.07
N VAL A 93 -8.40 20.38 8.23
CA VAL A 93 -7.24 20.82 9.03
C VAL A 93 -7.70 21.09 10.46
N VAL A 94 -7.17 20.32 11.39
CA VAL A 94 -7.56 20.31 12.80
C VAL A 94 -6.58 21.15 13.60
N LYS A 95 -7.05 22.28 14.13
CA LYS A 95 -6.24 23.12 15.03
C LYS A 95 -6.12 22.49 16.41
N LYS A 96 -5.12 22.92 17.17
CA LYS A 96 -5.00 22.57 18.59
C LYS A 96 -6.30 22.96 19.31
N ASN A 97 -6.75 22.11 20.23
CA ASN A 97 -7.98 22.28 21.01
C ASN A 97 -9.31 22.23 20.23
N SER A 98 -9.32 21.91 18.93
CA SER A 98 -10.57 21.68 18.18
C SER A 98 -11.36 20.44 18.66
N VAL A 99 -10.68 19.47 19.29
CA VAL A 99 -11.30 18.24 19.83
C VAL A 99 -10.83 18.05 21.28
N LYS A 100 -11.76 17.77 22.19
CA LYS A 100 -11.45 17.49 23.60
C LYS A 100 -10.66 16.18 23.72
N PRO A 101 -9.77 16.03 24.72
CA PRO A 101 -9.10 14.77 25.00
C PRO A 101 -10.12 13.63 25.15
N TYR A 102 -9.82 12.51 24.50
CA TYR A 102 -10.63 11.29 24.57
C TYR A 102 -9.78 10.16 25.18
N PRO A 103 -10.21 9.55 26.29
CA PRO A 103 -9.47 8.45 26.90
C PRO A 103 -9.49 7.23 25.97
N ILE A 104 -8.32 6.69 25.65
CA ILE A 104 -8.20 5.46 24.87
C ILE A 104 -8.22 4.28 25.83
N GLU A 105 -9.16 3.35 25.63
CA GLU A 105 -9.15 2.07 26.35
C GLU A 105 -7.89 1.28 25.94
N LYS A 106 -7.20 0.71 26.93
CA LYS A 106 -6.05 -0.14 26.66
C LYS A 106 -6.55 -1.45 26.08
N GLU A 107 -6.34 -1.65 24.79
CA GLU A 107 -6.50 -2.99 24.21
C GLU A 107 -5.42 -3.94 24.76
N PRO A 108 -5.74 -5.24 24.92
CA PRO A 108 -4.75 -6.23 25.30
C PRO A 108 -3.61 -6.26 24.27
N VAL A 109 -2.38 -6.39 24.77
CA VAL A 109 -1.20 -6.50 23.92
C VAL A 109 -1.33 -7.78 23.10
N LYS A 110 -1.40 -7.65 21.76
CA LYS A 110 -1.26 -8.79 20.86
C LYS A 110 0.17 -9.32 20.98
N SER A 111 0.32 -10.55 21.48
CA SER A 111 1.62 -11.22 21.47
C SER A 111 1.96 -11.69 20.06
N LEU A 112 3.22 -11.51 19.65
CA LEU A 112 3.74 -12.16 18.45
C LEU A 112 3.63 -13.68 18.63
N GLY A 113 2.89 -14.34 17.75
CA GLY A 113 2.90 -15.79 17.66
C GLY A 113 4.23 -16.28 17.08
N THR A 114 4.63 -17.51 17.40
CA THR A 114 5.75 -18.16 16.73
C THR A 114 5.37 -18.43 15.27
N PRO A 115 6.22 -18.11 14.27
CA PRO A 115 5.95 -18.44 12.88
C PRO A 115 5.81 -19.96 12.69
N ASP A 116 4.80 -20.39 11.93
CA ASP A 116 4.54 -21.81 11.63
C ASP A 116 5.56 -22.38 10.64
N LEU A 117 6.09 -21.53 9.75
CA LEU A 117 6.93 -21.92 8.62
C LEU A 117 8.07 -20.91 8.44
N ILE A 118 9.30 -21.42 8.51
CA ILE A 118 10.53 -20.71 8.17
C ILE A 118 11.30 -21.62 7.22
N GLN A 119 11.09 -21.47 5.91
CA GLN A 119 11.92 -22.12 4.91
C GLN A 119 13.01 -21.14 4.46
N LYS A 120 14.24 -21.44 4.85
CA LYS A 120 15.45 -20.74 4.43
C LYS A 120 16.23 -21.66 3.51
N GLU A 121 16.30 -21.33 2.23
CA GLU A 121 17.35 -21.89 1.38
C GLU A 121 18.55 -20.95 1.36
N LYS A 122 19.75 -21.55 1.40
CA LYS A 122 21.04 -20.84 1.53
C LYS A 122 21.61 -20.38 0.18
N ASP A 123 21.09 -20.89 -0.93
CA ASP A 123 21.53 -20.51 -2.28
C ASP A 123 20.50 -19.56 -2.91
N ILE A 124 20.92 -18.30 -3.07
CA ILE A 124 20.11 -17.15 -3.52
C ILE A 124 20.19 -17.00 -5.06
N ASP A 125 20.72 -17.99 -5.78
CA ASP A 125 20.85 -17.91 -7.23
C ASP A 125 19.56 -18.41 -7.90
N SER A 126 18.53 -17.56 -7.87
CA SER A 126 17.29 -17.82 -8.60
C SER A 126 17.51 -17.55 -10.09
N PRO A 127 17.31 -18.54 -10.97
CA PRO A 127 17.51 -18.35 -12.40
C PRO A 127 16.36 -17.59 -13.08
N TYR A 128 15.29 -17.27 -12.34
CA TYR A 128 14.05 -16.77 -12.92
C TYR A 128 14.03 -15.26 -13.02
N ARG A 129 13.54 -14.75 -14.15
CA ARG A 129 13.19 -13.34 -14.33
C ARG A 129 11.83 -13.03 -13.72
N ARG A 130 11.56 -11.73 -13.53
CA ARG A 130 10.27 -11.22 -13.06
C ARG A 130 9.09 -11.80 -13.85
N GLU A 131 9.18 -11.80 -15.18
CA GLU A 131 8.13 -12.33 -16.06
C GLU A 131 7.74 -13.77 -15.71
N GLU A 132 8.71 -14.65 -15.51
CA GLU A 132 8.48 -16.07 -15.25
C GLU A 132 7.76 -16.28 -13.91
N VAL A 133 8.15 -15.51 -12.89
CA VAL A 133 7.49 -15.51 -11.58
C VAL A 133 6.05 -14.98 -11.69
N LEU A 134 5.84 -13.89 -12.42
CA LEU A 134 4.50 -13.33 -12.64
C LEU A 134 3.58 -14.31 -13.38
N ARG A 135 4.08 -15.01 -14.41
CA ARG A 135 3.32 -16.07 -15.10
C ARG A 135 2.93 -17.18 -14.14
N ALA A 136 3.87 -17.65 -13.31
CA ALA A 136 3.59 -18.68 -12.31
C ALA A 136 2.54 -18.22 -11.28
N ILE A 137 2.54 -16.94 -10.88
CA ILE A 137 1.49 -16.39 -10.00
C ILE A 137 0.14 -16.40 -10.69
N VAL A 138 0.05 -15.89 -11.93
CA VAL A 138 -1.20 -15.82 -12.69
C VAL A 138 -1.79 -17.21 -12.91
N GLU A 139 -0.98 -18.18 -13.37
CA GLU A 139 -1.41 -19.56 -13.63
C GLU A 139 -1.93 -20.30 -12.38
N ASN A 140 -1.54 -19.85 -11.19
CA ASN A 140 -1.94 -20.45 -9.91
C ASN A 140 -2.88 -19.56 -9.08
N SER A 141 -3.30 -18.42 -9.66
CA SER A 141 -4.32 -17.55 -9.10
C SER A 141 -5.72 -17.98 -9.55
N ARG A 142 -6.74 -17.47 -8.84
CA ARG A 142 -8.16 -17.71 -9.12
C ARG A 142 -8.80 -16.42 -9.59
N GLU A 143 -9.94 -16.53 -10.24
CA GLU A 143 -10.72 -15.38 -10.69
C GLU A 143 -11.17 -14.47 -9.54
N ASP A 144 -11.38 -15.03 -8.34
CA ASP A 144 -11.77 -14.29 -7.12
C ASP A 144 -10.59 -13.76 -6.30
N ASP A 145 -9.34 -14.03 -6.71
CA ASP A 145 -8.16 -13.46 -6.08
C ASP A 145 -8.02 -11.98 -6.46
N LEU A 146 -7.66 -11.13 -5.50
CA LEU A 146 -7.32 -9.73 -5.74
C LEU A 146 -5.80 -9.59 -5.88
N ILE A 147 -5.31 -9.33 -7.09
CA ILE A 147 -3.86 -9.21 -7.35
C ILE A 147 -3.48 -7.74 -7.46
N ILE A 148 -2.50 -7.32 -6.66
CA ILE A 148 -2.01 -5.95 -6.61
C ILE A 148 -0.53 -5.97 -6.93
N ALA A 149 -0.14 -5.33 -8.03
CA ALA A 149 1.27 -5.21 -8.40
C ALA A 149 1.76 -3.79 -8.15
N THR A 150 2.96 -3.70 -7.56
CA THR A 150 3.62 -2.43 -7.26
C THR A 150 4.03 -1.66 -8.54
N THR A 151 4.48 -0.42 -8.34
CA THR A 151 4.94 0.47 -9.42
C THR A 151 6.21 -0.03 -10.09
N GLY A 152 6.59 0.61 -11.20
CA GLY A 152 7.70 0.19 -12.05
C GLY A 152 7.29 -0.90 -13.03
N TYR A 153 8.16 -1.90 -13.22
CA TYR A 153 7.95 -2.93 -14.23
C TYR A 153 7.04 -4.08 -13.76
N ALA A 154 6.87 -4.33 -12.46
CA ALA A 154 6.01 -5.39 -11.95
C ALA A 154 4.55 -5.25 -12.44
N GLY A 155 3.93 -4.09 -12.24
CA GLY A 155 2.57 -3.84 -12.74
C GLY A 155 2.48 -3.80 -14.27
N ARG A 156 3.53 -3.38 -14.97
CA ARG A 156 3.55 -3.32 -16.44
C ARG A 156 3.66 -4.72 -17.07
N GLU A 157 4.53 -5.56 -16.53
CA GLU A 157 4.69 -6.95 -16.96
C GLU A 157 3.46 -7.77 -16.63
N LEU A 158 2.88 -7.61 -15.43
CA LEU A 158 1.63 -8.29 -15.09
C LEU A 158 0.50 -7.93 -16.07
N TYR A 159 0.38 -6.64 -16.44
CA TYR A 159 -0.59 -6.20 -17.46
C TYR A 159 -0.33 -6.82 -18.84
N ALA A 160 0.93 -6.89 -19.26
CA ALA A 160 1.30 -7.48 -20.55
C ALA A 160 1.10 -9.01 -20.58
N ILE A 161 1.29 -9.69 -19.44
CA ILE A 161 1.12 -11.13 -19.29
C ILE A 161 -0.35 -11.52 -19.25
N ALA A 162 -1.16 -10.83 -18.43
CA ALA A 162 -2.57 -11.12 -18.24
C ALA A 162 -3.31 -9.90 -17.68
N ASP A 163 -3.92 -9.09 -18.55
CA ASP A 163 -4.85 -8.05 -18.10
C ASP A 163 -6.17 -8.65 -17.60
N ASN A 164 -6.59 -8.32 -16.38
CA ASN A 164 -7.84 -8.83 -15.81
C ASN A 164 -8.49 -7.84 -14.82
N SER A 165 -9.80 -7.97 -14.63
CA SER A 165 -10.62 -7.13 -13.74
C SER A 165 -10.22 -7.21 -12.27
N ASN A 166 -9.65 -8.33 -11.85
CA ASN A 166 -9.14 -8.59 -10.50
C ASN A 166 -7.67 -8.20 -10.31
N HIS A 167 -7.07 -7.48 -11.27
CA HIS A 167 -5.71 -6.96 -11.17
C HIS A 167 -5.70 -5.44 -10.97
N PHE A 168 -4.94 -4.98 -9.98
CA PHE A 168 -4.67 -3.58 -9.71
C PHE A 168 -3.19 -3.26 -9.97
N TYR A 169 -2.94 -2.48 -11.01
CA TYR A 169 -1.59 -2.06 -11.41
C TYR A 169 -1.25 -0.70 -10.78
N MET A 170 -0.57 -0.69 -9.65
CA MET A 170 -0.25 0.54 -8.95
C MET A 170 0.87 1.29 -9.68
N VAL A 171 0.54 2.32 -10.47
CA VAL A 171 1.53 3.05 -11.29
C VAL A 171 2.37 4.08 -10.53
N GLY A 172 1.97 4.45 -9.31
CA GLY A 172 2.68 5.40 -8.44
C GLY A 172 2.78 4.89 -7.01
N SER A 173 2.98 5.77 -6.03
CA SER A 173 2.86 5.44 -4.61
C SER A 173 3.78 4.32 -4.14
N MET A 174 5.04 4.36 -4.56
CA MET A 174 6.03 3.32 -4.29
C MET A 174 6.06 2.93 -2.80
N GLY A 175 5.98 1.62 -2.53
CA GLY A 175 5.89 1.03 -1.20
C GLY A 175 4.49 0.97 -0.58
N CYS A 176 3.43 1.38 -1.30
CA CYS A 176 2.06 1.31 -0.78
C CYS A 176 1.25 0.09 -1.21
N ALA A 177 1.79 -0.78 -2.08
CA ALA A 177 1.05 -1.94 -2.60
C ALA A 177 0.54 -2.84 -1.46
N VAL A 178 1.40 -3.14 -0.48
CA VAL A 178 1.00 -3.94 0.69
C VAL A 178 0.00 -3.23 1.60
N SER A 179 0.02 -1.89 1.68
CA SER A 179 -0.97 -1.12 2.45
C SER A 179 -2.36 -1.16 1.78
N ILE A 180 -2.41 -1.10 0.44
CA ILE A 180 -3.66 -1.32 -0.32
C ILE A 180 -4.16 -2.75 -0.05
N GLY A 181 -3.26 -3.73 -0.15
CA GLY A 181 -3.58 -5.13 0.09
C GLY A 181 -4.15 -5.37 1.49
N LEU A 182 -3.56 -4.77 2.53
CA LEU A 182 -4.06 -4.87 3.90
C LEU A 182 -5.47 -4.31 4.06
N GLY A 183 -5.76 -3.15 3.47
CA GLY A 183 -7.09 -2.55 3.49
C GLY A 183 -8.15 -3.44 2.84
N LEU A 184 -7.80 -4.08 1.72
CA LEU A 184 -8.66 -5.03 1.02
C LEU A 184 -8.85 -6.31 1.83
N ALA A 185 -7.78 -6.87 2.36
CA ALA A 185 -7.84 -8.09 3.16
C ALA A 185 -8.78 -7.93 4.37
N LYS A 186 -8.70 -6.78 5.06
CA LYS A 186 -9.59 -6.44 6.19
C LYS A 186 -11.04 -6.21 5.77
N SER A 187 -11.28 -5.56 4.64
CA SER A 187 -12.64 -5.21 4.18
C SER A 187 -13.33 -6.33 3.40
N LYS A 188 -12.57 -7.30 2.88
CA LYS A 188 -13.03 -8.42 2.06
C LYS A 188 -12.42 -9.73 2.57
N PRO A 189 -12.75 -10.18 3.80
CA PRO A 189 -12.12 -11.35 4.43
C PRO A 189 -12.30 -12.66 3.65
N ASN A 190 -13.27 -12.72 2.73
CA ASN A 190 -13.56 -13.90 1.92
C ASN A 190 -12.82 -13.91 0.56
N MET A 191 -12.19 -12.81 0.16
CA MET A 191 -11.41 -12.73 -1.08
C MET A 191 -9.93 -12.78 -0.72
N ARG A 192 -9.17 -13.65 -1.37
CA ARG A 192 -7.73 -13.71 -1.12
C ARG A 192 -7.04 -12.55 -1.83
N VAL A 193 -6.09 -11.91 -1.13
CA VAL A 193 -5.32 -10.77 -1.62
C VAL A 193 -3.88 -11.20 -1.85
N ILE A 194 -3.39 -11.04 -3.07
CA ILE A 194 -2.01 -11.31 -3.46
C ILE A 194 -1.34 -9.97 -3.80
N VAL A 195 -0.38 -9.56 -2.98
CA VAL A 195 0.43 -8.37 -3.21
C VAL A 195 1.75 -8.79 -3.81
N ILE A 196 2.09 -8.22 -4.96
CA ILE A 196 3.38 -8.39 -5.64
C ILE A 196 4.14 -7.08 -5.51
N ASP A 197 5.13 -7.07 -4.64
CA ASP A 197 6.00 -5.93 -4.37
C ASP A 197 7.41 -6.16 -4.93
N GLY A 198 8.21 -5.10 -4.93
CA GLY A 198 9.64 -5.14 -5.28
C GLY A 198 10.49 -4.73 -4.09
N ASP A 199 11.72 -5.23 -4.01
CA ASP A 199 12.67 -4.89 -2.95
C ASP A 199 12.82 -3.37 -2.77
N GLY A 200 13.04 -2.61 -3.84
CA GLY A 200 13.14 -1.16 -3.79
C GLY A 200 11.87 -0.46 -3.28
N ALA A 201 10.70 -0.98 -3.65
CA ALA A 201 9.43 -0.43 -3.21
C ALA A 201 9.17 -0.72 -1.73
N LEU A 202 9.43 -1.96 -1.28
CA LEU A 202 9.30 -2.34 0.12
C LEU A 202 10.27 -1.55 1.01
N LEU A 203 11.52 -1.36 0.56
CA LEU A 203 12.52 -0.57 1.28
C LEU A 203 12.07 0.88 1.54
N MET A 204 11.31 1.50 0.63
CA MET A 204 10.80 2.86 0.85
C MET A 204 9.77 2.95 1.99
N ARG A 205 9.04 1.87 2.28
CA ARG A 205 7.96 1.85 3.27
C ARG A 205 7.97 0.58 4.12
N LEU A 206 9.13 0.21 4.66
CA LEU A 206 9.31 -0.96 5.53
C LEU A 206 8.32 -0.99 6.71
N GLY A 207 7.97 0.18 7.25
CA GLY A 207 6.98 0.31 8.33
C GLY A 207 5.58 -0.20 7.97
N ALA A 208 5.26 -0.41 6.69
CA ALA A 208 4.01 -1.05 6.29
C ALA A 208 3.95 -2.51 6.76
N MET A 209 5.09 -3.21 6.85
CA MET A 209 5.14 -4.60 7.30
C MET A 209 4.64 -4.77 8.74
N THR A 210 4.99 -3.84 9.64
CA THR A 210 4.55 -3.92 11.04
C THR A 210 3.04 -3.72 11.18
N SER A 211 2.45 -2.89 10.33
CA SER A 211 0.99 -2.71 10.27
C SER A 211 0.31 -3.99 9.79
N VAL A 212 0.85 -4.62 8.73
CA VAL A 212 0.32 -5.87 8.19
C VAL A 212 0.41 -7.01 9.22
N GLY A 213 1.56 -7.17 9.88
CA GLY A 213 1.73 -8.21 10.89
C GLY A 213 0.94 -7.96 12.18
N HIS A 214 0.71 -6.71 12.57
CA HIS A 214 -0.18 -6.38 13.71
C HIS A 214 -1.65 -6.75 13.43
N GLU A 215 -2.10 -6.48 12.21
CA GLU A 215 -3.46 -6.78 11.77
C GLU A 215 -3.64 -8.28 11.49
N ASN A 216 -2.58 -8.94 10.99
CA ASN A 216 -2.50 -10.37 10.71
C ASN A 216 -3.77 -10.92 10.00
N PRO A 217 -4.15 -10.39 8.83
CA PRO A 217 -5.31 -10.88 8.10
C PRO A 217 -5.09 -12.32 7.62
N ASP A 218 -6.13 -13.13 7.64
CA ASP A 218 -6.02 -14.54 7.26
C ASP A 218 -5.88 -14.71 5.73
N ASN A 219 -6.28 -13.73 4.94
CA ASN A 219 -6.43 -13.85 3.48
C ASN A 219 -5.38 -13.07 2.66
N LEU A 220 -4.23 -12.67 3.22
CA LEU A 220 -3.20 -11.89 2.53
C LEU A 220 -1.90 -12.67 2.26
N ILE A 221 -1.43 -12.63 1.01
CA ILE A 221 -0.11 -13.14 0.60
C ILE A 221 0.71 -11.96 0.08
N HIS A 222 1.86 -11.72 0.70
CA HIS A 222 2.80 -10.67 0.33
C HIS A 222 4.03 -11.30 -0.34
N ILE A 223 4.17 -11.11 -1.64
CA ILE A 223 5.25 -11.63 -2.48
C ILE A 223 6.21 -10.49 -2.77
N LEU A 224 7.48 -10.66 -2.43
CA LEU A 224 8.56 -9.73 -2.76
C LEU A 224 9.37 -10.29 -3.93
N LEU A 225 9.46 -9.54 -5.02
CA LEU A 225 10.36 -9.83 -6.13
C LEU A 225 11.66 -9.04 -5.92
N ASP A 226 12.75 -9.75 -5.61
CA ASP A 226 14.03 -9.14 -5.22
C ASP A 226 15.09 -9.35 -6.31
N ASN A 227 15.30 -8.32 -7.13
CA ASN A 227 16.43 -8.26 -8.07
C ASN A 227 17.55 -7.32 -7.59
N GLY A 228 17.41 -6.72 -6.41
CA GLY A 228 18.38 -5.79 -5.85
C GLY A 228 18.58 -4.50 -6.64
N GLU A 229 17.62 -4.08 -7.47
CA GLU A 229 17.76 -2.91 -8.34
C GLU A 229 16.46 -2.10 -8.48
N TYR A 230 16.59 -0.77 -8.52
CA TYR A 230 15.55 0.13 -9.01
C TYR A 230 15.48 0.08 -10.55
N GLU A 231 15.13 -1.08 -11.10
CA GLU A 231 15.28 -1.40 -12.53
C GLU A 231 14.54 -0.40 -13.44
N SER A 232 13.36 0.06 -13.03
CA SER A 232 12.55 1.00 -13.81
C SER A 232 13.10 2.44 -13.89
N THR A 233 14.06 2.80 -13.03
CA THR A 233 14.61 4.17 -12.94
C THR A 233 16.10 4.25 -13.28
N GLY A 234 16.61 3.24 -13.99
CA GLY A 234 18.02 3.19 -14.42
C GLY A 234 18.86 2.12 -13.72
N ALA A 235 18.23 1.13 -13.06
CA ALA A 235 18.88 -0.05 -12.51
C ALA A 235 20.00 0.25 -11.50
N GLN A 236 19.84 1.32 -10.72
CA GLN A 236 20.69 1.55 -9.57
C GLN A 236 20.42 0.48 -8.52
N LYS A 237 21.49 -0.04 -7.92
CA LYS A 237 21.38 -1.05 -6.86
C LYS A 237 20.56 -0.51 -5.68
N THR A 238 19.70 -1.36 -5.15
CA THR A 238 19.09 -1.16 -3.83
C THR A 238 20.07 -1.62 -2.75
N VAL A 239 19.62 -1.61 -1.50
CA VAL A 239 20.36 -2.16 -0.36
C VAL A 239 19.87 -3.57 0.01
N SER A 240 19.14 -4.26 -0.89
CA SER A 240 18.56 -5.58 -0.58
C SER A 240 19.61 -6.63 -0.22
N ASP A 241 20.83 -6.50 -0.76
CA ASP A 241 21.97 -7.39 -0.50
C ASP A 241 22.38 -7.49 0.98
N THR A 242 22.03 -6.49 1.78
CA THR A 242 22.28 -6.46 3.24
C THR A 242 21.03 -6.66 4.08
N VAL A 243 19.85 -6.77 3.45
CA VAL A 243 18.56 -6.81 4.14
C VAL A 243 18.00 -8.23 4.18
N GLN A 244 17.79 -8.73 5.39
CA GLN A 244 17.17 -10.03 5.62
C GLN A 244 15.63 -9.89 5.68
N PHE A 245 14.97 -9.72 4.53
CA PHE A 245 13.52 -9.47 4.48
C PHE A 245 12.67 -10.53 5.19
N CYS A 246 13.04 -11.80 5.10
CA CYS A 246 12.35 -12.88 5.83
C CYS A 246 12.44 -12.70 7.35
N GLU A 247 13.62 -12.34 7.89
CA GLU A 247 13.77 -12.06 9.33
C GLU A 247 12.97 -10.83 9.75
N MET A 248 12.93 -9.80 8.90
CA MET A 248 12.10 -8.62 9.14
C MET A 248 10.61 -8.97 9.15
N ALA A 249 10.14 -9.82 8.23
CA ALA A 249 8.76 -10.29 8.21
C ALA A 249 8.41 -11.06 9.48
N ILE A 250 9.29 -11.96 9.94
CA ILE A 250 9.13 -12.67 11.21
C ILE A 250 9.02 -11.67 12.37
N ALA A 251 9.96 -10.73 12.46
CA ALA A 251 9.98 -9.71 13.51
C ALA A 251 8.77 -8.75 13.45
N ALA A 252 8.22 -8.54 12.26
CA ALA A 252 7.01 -7.75 12.04
C ALA A 252 5.71 -8.51 12.38
N GLY A 253 5.77 -9.82 12.62
CA GLY A 253 4.62 -10.64 13.02
C GLY A 253 3.96 -11.45 11.92
N TYR A 254 4.65 -11.67 10.79
CA TYR A 254 4.13 -12.57 9.75
C TYR A 254 4.23 -14.02 10.24
N PRO A 255 3.12 -14.78 10.29
CA PRO A 255 3.13 -16.14 10.83
C PRO A 255 3.71 -17.17 9.85
N ARG A 256 3.86 -16.83 8.57
CA ARG A 256 4.40 -17.71 7.53
C ARG A 256 5.38 -16.95 6.67
N VAL A 257 6.62 -17.42 6.62
CA VAL A 257 7.70 -16.75 5.91
C VAL A 257 8.50 -17.79 5.13
N SER A 258 8.76 -17.53 3.86
CA SER A 258 9.53 -18.44 3.02
C SER A 258 10.33 -17.66 1.97
N THR A 259 11.55 -18.11 1.71
CA THR A 259 12.28 -17.74 0.49
C THR A 259 11.98 -18.79 -0.56
N LEU A 260 11.56 -18.38 -1.76
CA LEU A 260 11.26 -19.27 -2.88
C LEU A 260 12.32 -19.12 -3.96
N ASN A 261 12.90 -20.24 -4.38
CA ASN A 261 13.85 -20.28 -5.50
C ASN A 261 13.36 -21.18 -6.65
N SER A 262 12.09 -21.60 -6.61
CA SER A 262 11.49 -22.48 -7.59
C SER A 262 10.05 -22.09 -7.88
N LEU A 263 9.72 -21.92 -9.17
CA LEU A 263 8.34 -21.62 -9.60
C LEU A 263 7.33 -22.68 -9.15
N LYS A 264 7.77 -23.94 -8.98
CA LYS A 264 6.90 -25.02 -8.49
C LYS A 264 6.43 -24.80 -7.05
N GLU A 265 7.21 -24.08 -6.25
CA GLU A 265 6.85 -23.77 -4.86
C GLU A 265 5.81 -22.67 -4.77
N ILE A 266 5.78 -21.72 -5.71
CA ILE A 266 4.74 -20.68 -5.79
C ILE A 266 3.35 -21.33 -5.78
N ARG A 267 3.16 -22.37 -6.60
CA ARG A 267 1.92 -23.15 -6.61
C ARG A 267 1.55 -23.68 -5.23
N LYS A 268 2.50 -24.25 -4.49
CA LYS A 268 2.24 -24.78 -3.14
C LYS A 268 1.71 -23.70 -2.20
N HIS A 269 2.27 -22.49 -2.25
CA HIS A 269 1.82 -21.36 -1.44
C HIS A 269 0.49 -20.74 -1.90
N LEU A 270 0.15 -20.86 -3.19
CA LEU A 270 -1.11 -20.39 -3.77
C LEU A 270 -2.23 -21.45 -3.79
N LEU A 271 -1.99 -22.70 -3.42
CA LEU A 271 -3.05 -23.70 -3.24
C LEU A 271 -3.96 -23.34 -2.04
N PRO A 272 -5.23 -23.79 -2.02
CA PRO A 272 -6.09 -23.62 -0.85
C PRO A 272 -5.44 -24.24 0.40
N GLN A 273 -5.16 -23.41 1.40
CA GLN A 273 -4.71 -23.83 2.73
C GLN A 273 -5.58 -23.11 3.77
N LYS A 274 -5.51 -23.49 5.06
CA LYS A 274 -6.01 -22.63 6.15
C LYS A 274 -5.30 -21.28 6.02
N GLN A 275 -5.98 -20.29 5.45
CA GLN A 275 -5.37 -19.04 5.00
C GLN A 275 -4.86 -18.27 6.23
N ARG A 276 -3.59 -17.87 6.21
CA ARG A 276 -2.93 -16.97 7.17
C ARG A 276 -2.03 -16.02 6.39
N LEU A 277 -1.78 -14.84 6.94
CA LEU A 277 -0.79 -13.89 6.42
C LEU A 277 0.53 -14.59 6.06
N SER A 278 1.00 -14.42 4.83
CA SER A 278 2.26 -15.03 4.35
C SER A 278 3.18 -14.01 3.70
N PHE A 279 4.49 -14.13 3.94
CA PHE A 279 5.54 -13.38 3.25
C PHE A 279 6.40 -14.34 2.43
N LEU A 280 6.52 -14.09 1.13
CA LEU A 280 7.30 -14.90 0.19
C LEU A 280 8.38 -14.02 -0.42
N ASN A 281 9.64 -14.22 -0.03
CA ASN A 281 10.76 -13.58 -0.71
C ASN A 281 11.14 -14.40 -1.95
N VAL A 282 11.14 -13.78 -3.12
CA VAL A 282 11.49 -14.44 -4.39
C VAL A 282 12.66 -13.68 -5.01
N PRO A 283 13.90 -14.13 -4.77
CA PRO A 283 15.05 -13.63 -5.52
C PRO A 283 14.80 -13.85 -7.01
N ILE A 284 15.15 -12.88 -7.84
CA ILE A 284 14.98 -12.92 -9.30
C ILE A 284 16.18 -12.26 -10.01
N GLN A 285 16.38 -12.62 -11.26
CA GLN A 285 17.33 -11.94 -12.13
C GLN A 285 16.79 -10.61 -12.63
N SER A 286 17.69 -9.65 -12.87
CA SER A 286 17.37 -8.45 -13.63
C SER A 286 16.99 -8.79 -15.08
N GLY A 287 16.14 -7.95 -15.65
CA GLY A 287 15.59 -8.05 -16.97
C GLY A 287 14.12 -7.70 -16.99
N THR A 288 13.70 -7.17 -18.14
CA THR A 288 12.30 -6.93 -18.45
C THR A 288 11.94 -7.59 -19.77
N ILE A 289 10.64 -7.77 -20.03
CA ILE A 289 10.13 -8.26 -21.30
C ILE A 289 10.58 -7.34 -22.44
N ASP A 290 11.11 -7.91 -23.51
CA ASP A 290 11.53 -7.15 -24.69
C ASP A 290 10.35 -6.36 -25.27
N ASN A 291 10.57 -5.07 -25.55
CA ASN A 291 9.54 -4.16 -26.06
C ASN A 291 8.27 -4.10 -25.18
N LEU A 292 8.42 -4.22 -23.84
CA LEU A 292 7.31 -4.18 -22.88
C LEU A 292 6.33 -3.04 -23.21
N PRO A 293 5.06 -3.34 -23.56
CA PRO A 293 4.10 -2.31 -23.90
C PRO A 293 3.82 -1.36 -22.73
N ARG A 294 3.28 -0.18 -23.06
CA ARG A 294 2.65 0.68 -22.05
C ARG A 294 1.22 0.22 -21.83
N GLN A 295 0.74 0.36 -20.60
CA GLN A 295 -0.65 0.13 -20.26
C GLN A 295 -1.52 1.13 -21.03
N VAL A 296 -2.54 0.63 -21.74
CA VAL A 296 -3.50 1.48 -22.48
C VAL A 296 -4.62 1.94 -21.54
N ILE A 297 -4.97 1.11 -20.55
CA ILE A 297 -5.94 1.44 -19.52
C ILE A 297 -5.41 2.53 -18.59
N THR A 298 -6.25 3.52 -18.28
CA THR A 298 -5.88 4.62 -17.38
C THR A 298 -6.00 4.21 -15.92
N PRO A 299 -5.26 4.83 -14.98
CA PRO A 299 -5.38 4.51 -13.56
C PRO A 299 -6.82 4.63 -13.00
N PRO A 300 -7.64 5.65 -13.34
CA PRO A 300 -9.05 5.69 -12.92
C PRO A 300 -9.88 4.52 -13.47
N GLN A 301 -9.60 4.08 -14.71
CA GLN A 301 -10.26 2.91 -15.29
C GLN A 301 -9.86 1.62 -14.55
N VAL A 302 -8.59 1.46 -14.18
CA VAL A 302 -8.11 0.34 -13.35
C VAL A 302 -8.84 0.33 -12.01
N ALA A 303 -8.89 1.46 -11.29
CA ALA A 303 -9.58 1.55 -10.00
C ALA A 303 -11.07 1.24 -10.12
N SER A 304 -11.76 1.79 -11.13
CA SER A 304 -13.18 1.55 -11.37
C SER A 304 -13.48 0.08 -11.70
N ARG A 305 -12.69 -0.52 -12.61
CA ARG A 305 -12.80 -1.94 -12.98
C ARG A 305 -12.56 -2.86 -11.78
N PHE A 306 -11.51 -2.60 -11.02
CA PHE A 306 -11.15 -3.38 -9.84
C PHE A 306 -12.20 -3.25 -8.72
N LYS A 307 -12.76 -2.05 -8.50
CA LYS A 307 -13.86 -1.82 -7.57
C LYS A 307 -15.12 -2.61 -7.95
N LYS A 308 -15.49 -2.60 -9.23
CA LYS A 308 -16.62 -3.37 -9.78
C LYS A 308 -16.47 -4.86 -9.53
N HIS A 309 -15.27 -5.40 -9.81
CA HIS A 309 -14.93 -6.78 -9.50
C HIS A 309 -15.11 -7.10 -8.00
N ILE A 310 -14.55 -6.28 -7.11
CA ILE A 310 -14.69 -6.44 -5.64
C ILE A 310 -16.16 -6.35 -5.15
N GLN A 311 -17.04 -5.71 -5.92
CA GLN A 311 -18.46 -5.58 -5.61
C GLN A 311 -19.32 -6.67 -6.25
N GLY A 312 -18.76 -7.51 -7.13
CA GLY A 312 -19.52 -8.51 -7.90
C GLY A 312 -20.47 -7.87 -8.92
N ILE A 313 -20.14 -6.68 -9.41
CA ILE A 313 -20.93 -5.93 -10.40
C ILE A 313 -20.15 -5.98 -11.70
N GLU A 314 -20.33 -7.04 -12.50
CA GLU A 314 -19.75 -7.12 -13.85
C GLU A 314 -20.48 -6.21 -14.84
#